data_AF-A0A954W9X1-F1
#
_entry.id   AF-A0A954W9X1-F1
#
_cell.length_a   1.000
_cell.length_b   1.000
_cell.length_c   1.000
_cell.angle_alpha   90.00
_cell.angle_beta   90.00
_cell.angle_gamma   90.00
#
_symmetry.space_group_name_H-M   'P 1'
#
loop_
_entity.id
_entity.type
_entity.pdbx_description
1 polymer ?
#
loop_
_entity_poly.entity_id
_entity_poly.type
_entity_poly.pdbx_seq_one_letter_code
_entity_poly.pdbx_strand_id
1 'polypeptide(L)'
;NPLTARVMVNRVWQWHFGQPLAGNPNNFGATGKKPTHPELLDYLATKFIDSGWSVKQLHRLVLRSEAYRRSTQHPEPQKLADQDPHATSYAAFRPRRLDAEELRDAMLLVSGELNPTLGGIPVRPEMNLEAALQPRQVMGTFAEAWQPSPLPEQRHRRSIYALRLRGQRDPFQEVFNAPSPDLSCEAREASTVTPQVFAMFNSEISFDRALAFAHRLQQSGGSREQIVDRMFQQAYGRAARPAELAACLEHWTKMTARHERLKFDPPVYPREVVREAVEENTGEKFTFAEPLEVYADFVPDLKPADADAALRGLAEVGLVVLNSNEFVYVY
;
A
#
# COMPACT_ATOMS: atom_id res chain seq x y z
N ASN A 1 2.11 24.63 26.93
CA ASN A 1 2.91 23.38 26.95
C ASN A 1 3.52 23.18 25.55
N PRO A 2 4.79 23.53 25.32
CA PRO A 2 5.43 23.46 24.00
C PRO A 2 5.72 22.03 23.54
N LEU A 3 5.66 21.04 24.44
CA LEU A 3 6.02 19.65 24.14
C LEU A 3 5.07 19.04 23.11
N THR A 4 3.76 19.30 23.21
CA THR A 4 2.75 18.78 22.28
C THR A 4 3.00 19.25 20.85
N ALA A 5 3.35 20.53 20.66
CA ALA A 5 3.67 21.07 19.34
C ALA A 5 4.95 20.43 18.78
N ARG A 6 6.01 20.32 19.60
CA ARG A 6 7.27 19.66 19.21
C ARG A 6 7.06 18.19 18.81
N VAL A 7 6.27 17.44 19.58
CA VAL A 7 5.93 16.04 19.28
C VAL A 7 5.20 15.93 17.94
N MET A 8 4.17 16.76 17.72
CA MET A 8 3.41 16.72 16.47
C MET A 8 4.27 17.07 15.25
N VAL A 9 5.09 18.12 15.37
CA VAL A 9 6.03 18.51 14.31
C VAL A 9 7.03 17.41 14.01
N ASN A 10 7.59 16.77 15.04
CA ASN A 10 8.54 15.69 14.87
C ASN A 10 7.93 14.49 14.13
N ARG A 11 6.67 14.14 14.43
CA ARG A 11 5.92 13.11 13.70
C ARG A 11 5.67 13.51 12.24
N VAL A 12 5.19 14.74 11.99
CA VAL A 12 4.95 15.20 10.60
C VAL A 12 6.25 15.23 9.79
N TRP A 13 7.36 15.65 10.41
CA TRP A 13 8.68 15.62 9.79
C TRP A 13 9.10 14.18 9.45
N GLN A 14 8.98 13.27 10.41
CA GLN A 14 9.29 11.85 10.20
C GLN A 14 8.50 11.25 9.04
N TRP A 15 7.21 11.55 8.91
CA TRP A 15 6.39 11.05 7.82
C TRP A 15 6.86 11.50 6.43
N HIS A 16 7.48 12.68 6.34
CA HIS A 16 8.00 13.21 5.08
C HIS A 16 9.41 12.71 4.76
N PHE A 17 10.28 12.59 5.77
CA PHE A 17 11.70 12.28 5.57
C PHE A 17 12.12 10.87 6.01
N GLY A 18 11.19 10.06 6.55
CA GLY A 18 11.45 8.72 7.09
C GLY A 18 12.20 8.71 8.43
N GLN A 19 12.74 9.85 8.88
CA GLN A 19 13.47 9.98 10.13
C GLN A 19 12.99 11.20 10.93
N PRO A 20 12.82 11.09 12.25
CA PRO A 20 12.43 12.22 13.08
C PRO A 20 13.64 13.14 13.36
N LEU A 21 13.37 14.41 13.71
CA LEU A 21 14.38 15.35 14.18
C LEU A 21 14.89 14.99 15.58
N ALA A 22 14.02 14.45 16.44
CA ALA A 22 14.37 13.93 17.76
C ALA A 22 14.13 12.43 17.81
N GLY A 23 15.06 11.67 18.40
CA GLY A 23 15.19 10.25 18.10
C GLY A 23 13.92 9.40 18.29
N ASN A 24 13.17 9.59 19.38
CA ASN A 24 11.90 8.88 19.59
C ASN A 24 10.72 9.78 19.19
N PRO A 25 9.89 9.41 18.21
CA PRO A 25 8.82 10.28 17.70
C PRO A 25 7.82 10.74 18.77
N ASN A 26 7.55 9.89 19.75
CA ASN A 26 6.60 10.16 20.83
C ASN A 26 7.23 10.58 22.16
N ASN A 27 8.56 10.46 22.34
CA ASN A 27 9.18 10.67 23.65
C ASN A 27 10.21 11.81 23.63
N PHE A 28 9.78 12.94 24.18
CA PHE A 28 10.60 14.14 24.42
C PHE A 28 10.97 14.32 25.91
N GLY A 29 10.80 13.26 26.72
CA GLY A 29 11.19 13.25 28.13
C GLY A 29 12.70 13.10 28.34
N ALA A 30 13.13 13.04 29.60
CA ALA A 30 14.55 12.96 29.98
C ALA A 30 15.28 11.71 29.43
N THR A 31 14.55 10.67 29.06
CA THR A 31 15.07 9.43 28.46
C THR A 31 15.09 9.46 26.92
N GLY A 32 14.56 10.52 26.31
CA GLY A 32 14.55 10.70 24.85
C GLY A 32 15.90 11.17 24.31
N LYS A 33 16.24 10.74 23.08
CA LYS A 33 17.41 11.27 22.36
C LYS A 33 17.20 12.75 22.03
N LYS A 34 18.27 13.55 22.19
CA LYS A 34 18.24 14.98 21.88
C LYS A 34 17.93 15.21 20.38
N PRO A 35 17.25 16.33 20.02
CA PRO A 35 17.04 16.70 18.62
C PRO A 35 18.37 16.92 17.91
N THR A 36 18.48 16.47 16.65
CA THR A 36 19.62 16.77 15.78
C THR A 36 19.65 18.26 15.40
N HIS A 37 18.47 18.84 15.16
CA HIS A 37 18.29 20.25 14.79
C HIS A 37 17.30 20.94 15.74
N PRO A 38 17.72 21.32 16.96
CA PRO A 38 16.82 21.88 17.98
C PRO A 38 16.17 23.20 17.55
N GLU A 39 16.92 24.10 16.89
CA GLU A 39 16.39 25.38 16.42
C GLU A 39 15.33 25.21 15.33
N LEU A 40 15.52 24.26 14.41
CA LEU A 40 14.55 23.93 13.38
C LEU A 40 13.25 23.40 14.01
N LEU A 41 13.38 22.49 14.99
CA LEU A 41 12.24 21.94 15.71
C LEU A 41 11.44 23.05 16.41
N ASP A 42 12.14 24.00 17.05
CA ASP A 42 11.52 25.12 17.76
C ASP A 42 10.84 26.11 16.81
N TYR A 43 11.49 26.39 15.66
CA TYR A 43 10.90 27.19 14.60
C TYR A 43 9.60 26.56 14.08
N LEU A 44 9.62 25.28 13.73
CA LEU A 44 8.46 24.57 13.21
C LEU A 44 7.34 24.45 14.26
N ALA A 45 7.68 24.20 15.52
CA ALA A 45 6.71 24.15 16.63
C ALA A 45 6.03 25.51 16.84
N THR A 46 6.79 26.60 16.77
CA THR A 46 6.25 27.97 16.87
C THR A 46 5.30 28.25 15.71
N LYS A 47 5.72 27.97 14.46
CA LYS A 47 4.85 28.13 13.28
C LYS A 47 3.60 27.29 13.33
N PHE A 48 3.66 26.08 13.90
CA PHE A 48 2.50 25.23 14.06
C PHE A 48 1.48 25.84 15.03
N ILE A 49 1.93 26.38 16.17
CA ILE A 49 1.07 27.08 17.13
C ILE A 49 0.48 28.35 16.49
N ASP A 50 1.33 29.18 15.84
CA ASP A 50 0.91 30.43 15.19
C ASP A 50 -0.14 30.20 14.10
N SER A 51 -0.07 29.04 13.41
CA SER A 51 -1.05 28.64 12.38
C SER A 51 -2.38 28.13 12.93
N GLY A 52 -2.60 28.20 14.25
CA GLY A 52 -3.78 27.65 14.91
C GLY A 52 -3.80 26.12 14.89
N TRP A 53 -2.65 25.48 15.04
CA TRP A 53 -2.50 24.02 15.04
C TRP A 53 -2.92 23.35 13.72
N SER A 54 -2.80 24.07 12.60
CA SER A 54 -3.19 23.56 11.29
C SER A 54 -2.16 22.60 10.71
N VAL A 55 -2.46 21.31 10.78
CA VAL A 55 -1.60 20.24 10.22
C VAL A 55 -1.37 20.44 8.72
N LYS A 56 -2.39 20.88 7.98
CA LYS A 56 -2.30 21.18 6.54
C LYS A 56 -1.30 22.31 6.23
N GLN A 57 -1.25 23.35 7.07
CA GLN A 57 -0.28 24.44 6.89
C GLN A 57 1.13 23.97 7.23
N LEU A 58 1.30 23.14 8.26
CA LEU A 58 2.58 22.53 8.59
C LEU A 58 3.12 21.65 7.46
N HIS A 59 2.29 20.77 6.87
CA HIS A 59 2.70 20.01 5.68
C HIS A 59 3.14 20.94 4.55
N ARG A 60 2.37 22.00 4.25
CA ARG A 60 2.73 22.95 3.19
C ARG A 60 4.06 23.66 3.46
N LEU A 61 4.35 24.01 4.71
CA LEU A 61 5.62 24.61 5.10
C LEU A 61 6.79 23.66 4.84
N VAL A 62 6.67 22.39 5.25
CA VAL A 62 7.70 21.36 5.03
C VAL A 62 7.89 21.09 3.53
N LEU A 63 6.80 20.87 2.78
CA LEU A 63 6.84 20.55 1.36
C LEU A 63 7.42 21.68 0.49
N ARG A 64 7.35 22.93 0.96
CA ARG A 64 7.94 24.10 0.27
C ARG A 64 9.39 24.38 0.67
N SER A 65 9.91 23.69 1.69
CA SER A 65 11.31 23.86 2.11
C SER A 65 12.27 23.45 1.00
N GLU A 66 13.50 23.96 1.07
CA GLU A 66 14.57 23.46 0.20
C GLU A 66 14.92 22.02 0.55
N ALA A 67 14.92 21.68 1.86
CA ALA A 67 15.24 20.34 2.34
C ALA A 67 14.35 19.26 1.71
N TYR A 68 13.04 19.50 1.60
CA TYR A 68 12.11 18.55 0.96
C TYR A 68 12.28 18.49 -0.57
N ARG A 69 12.72 19.57 -1.21
CA ARG A 69 12.87 19.67 -2.67
C ARG A 69 14.26 19.28 -3.17
N ARG A 70 15.16 18.82 -2.28
CA ARG A 70 16.49 18.33 -2.66
C ARG A 70 16.37 17.04 -3.46
N SER A 71 17.31 16.85 -4.37
CA SER A 71 17.45 15.59 -5.11
C SER A 71 17.86 14.44 -4.19
N THR A 72 17.52 13.21 -4.56
CA THR A 72 18.08 12.00 -3.96
C THR A 72 19.55 11.79 -4.31
N GLN A 73 20.00 12.38 -5.42
CA GLN A 73 21.38 12.31 -5.86
C GLN A 73 22.13 13.56 -5.43
N HIS A 74 23.08 13.39 -4.50
CA HIS A 74 24.01 14.45 -4.12
C HIS A 74 25.15 14.55 -5.15
N PRO A 75 25.61 15.77 -5.53
CA PRO A 75 26.71 15.94 -6.50
C PRO A 75 28.02 15.27 -6.08
N GLU A 76 28.30 15.23 -4.77
CA GLU A 76 29.47 14.57 -4.17
C GLU A 76 29.00 13.44 -3.23
N PRO A 77 28.62 12.25 -3.72
CA PRO A 77 28.00 11.21 -2.89
C PRO A 77 28.98 10.58 -1.89
N GLN A 78 30.25 10.41 -2.28
CA GLN A 78 31.29 9.84 -1.41
C GLN A 78 31.58 10.74 -0.22
N LYS A 79 31.79 12.03 -0.48
CA LYS A 79 32.03 13.03 0.56
C LYS A 79 30.86 13.14 1.54
N LEU A 80 29.62 13.07 1.04
CA LEU A 80 28.44 13.05 1.91
C LEU A 80 28.43 11.80 2.80
N ALA A 81 28.75 10.63 2.25
CA ALA A 81 28.83 9.39 3.03
C ALA A 81 29.90 9.46 4.13
N ASP A 82 31.03 10.11 3.87
CA ASP A 82 32.12 10.30 4.83
C ASP A 82 31.75 11.30 5.95
N GLN A 83 31.03 12.38 5.60
CA GLN A 83 30.71 13.47 6.52
C GLN A 83 29.43 13.24 7.33
N ASP A 84 28.44 12.54 6.75
CA ASP A 84 27.15 12.26 7.37
C ASP A 84 26.75 10.79 7.16
N PRO A 85 27.45 9.85 7.83
CA PRO A 85 27.18 8.42 7.68
C PRO A 85 25.78 8.02 8.18
N HIS A 86 25.13 8.87 8.98
CA HIS A 86 23.79 8.63 9.51
C HIS A 86 22.68 9.32 8.72
N ALA A 87 23.01 10.06 7.66
CA ALA A 87 22.09 10.84 6.84
C ALA A 87 21.20 11.82 7.63
N THR A 88 21.76 12.41 8.69
CA THR A 88 21.05 13.31 9.62
C THR A 88 20.97 14.75 9.15
N SER A 89 21.84 15.16 8.21
CA SER A 89 21.97 16.53 7.69
C SER A 89 20.87 16.93 6.69
N TYR A 90 20.12 15.95 6.16
CA TYR A 90 19.16 16.14 5.07
C TYR A 90 19.76 16.83 3.83
N ALA A 91 21.06 16.63 3.56
CA ALA A 91 21.76 17.17 2.40
C ALA A 91 21.25 16.62 1.06
N ALA A 92 20.65 15.43 1.07
CA ALA A 92 19.93 14.83 -0.05
C ALA A 92 18.61 14.24 0.47
N PHE A 93 17.60 14.14 -0.40
CA PHE A 93 16.38 13.44 -0.06
C PHE A 93 16.66 11.94 0.04
N ARG A 94 16.13 11.28 1.06
CA ARG A 94 16.36 9.86 1.27
C ARG A 94 15.13 9.10 0.79
N PRO A 95 15.27 8.17 -0.17
CA PRO A 95 14.14 7.38 -0.60
C PRO A 95 13.54 6.62 0.57
N ARG A 96 12.21 6.66 0.68
CA ARG A 96 11.47 5.88 1.66
C ARG A 96 10.58 4.89 0.96
N ARG A 97 10.40 3.72 1.57
CA ARG A 97 9.46 2.74 1.04
C ARG A 97 8.02 3.19 1.26
N LEU A 98 7.12 2.78 0.38
CA LEU A 98 5.68 2.88 0.57
C LEU A 98 5.24 1.96 1.71
N ASP A 99 4.38 2.48 2.58
CA ASP A 99 3.68 1.68 3.57
C ASP A 99 2.63 0.76 2.91
N ALA A 100 2.15 -0.25 3.63
CA ALA A 100 1.11 -1.17 3.15
C ALA A 100 -0.11 -0.46 2.51
N GLU A 101 -0.63 0.57 3.19
CA GLU A 101 -1.76 1.36 2.71
C GLU A 101 -1.42 2.18 1.46
N GLU A 102 -0.22 2.76 1.41
CA GLU A 102 0.26 3.52 0.25
C GLU A 102 0.51 2.62 -0.96
N LEU A 103 1.05 1.42 -0.74
CA LEU A 103 1.29 0.44 -1.80
C LEU A 103 -0.02 -0.02 -2.45
N ARG A 104 -1.03 -0.34 -1.64
CA ARG A 104 -2.37 -0.69 -2.13
C ARG A 104 -2.99 0.48 -2.91
N ASP A 105 -2.95 1.69 -2.34
CA ASP A 105 -3.52 2.87 -2.98
C ASP A 105 -2.79 3.25 -4.28
N ALA A 106 -1.47 3.04 -4.34
CA ALA A 106 -0.65 3.24 -5.54
C ALA A 106 -1.03 2.27 -6.65
N MET A 107 -1.22 0.98 -6.34
CA MET A 107 -1.68 -0.01 -7.32
C MET A 107 -3.06 0.35 -7.89
N LEU A 108 -4.00 0.77 -7.03
CA LEU A 108 -5.34 1.23 -7.46
C LEU A 108 -5.27 2.51 -8.31
N LEU A 109 -4.33 3.41 -8.01
CA LEU A 109 -4.16 4.65 -8.76
C LEU A 109 -3.67 4.38 -10.18
N VAL A 110 -2.66 3.53 -10.34
CA VAL A 110 -2.09 3.20 -11.66
C VAL A 110 -3.02 2.30 -12.48
N SER A 111 -3.74 1.38 -11.84
CA SER A 111 -4.77 0.59 -12.53
C SER A 111 -5.98 1.42 -12.95
N GLY A 112 -6.20 2.59 -12.33
CA GLY A 112 -7.30 3.50 -12.64
C GLY A 112 -8.59 3.21 -11.88
N GLU A 113 -8.53 2.37 -10.86
CA GLU A 113 -9.68 1.92 -10.07
C GLU A 113 -9.87 2.71 -8.76
N LEU A 114 -8.86 3.49 -8.36
CA LEU A 114 -8.92 4.23 -7.10
C LEU A 114 -10.14 5.16 -7.06
N ASN A 115 -11.06 4.91 -6.13
CA ASN A 115 -12.15 5.81 -5.82
C ASN A 115 -11.69 6.90 -4.83
N PRO A 116 -11.66 8.19 -5.24
CA PRO A 116 -11.17 9.29 -4.41
C PRO A 116 -12.22 9.87 -3.45
N THR A 117 -13.43 9.31 -3.40
CA THR A 117 -14.55 9.82 -2.58
C THR A 117 -14.13 9.94 -1.11
N LEU A 118 -14.37 11.12 -0.51
CA LEU A 118 -14.01 11.43 0.87
C LEU A 118 -15.17 11.19 1.83
N GLY A 119 -14.88 10.64 3.02
CA GLY A 119 -15.86 10.43 4.10
C GLY A 119 -16.77 9.22 3.90
N GLY A 120 -17.92 9.17 4.59
CA GLY A 120 -18.87 8.06 4.46
C GLY A 120 -18.50 6.81 5.25
N ILE A 121 -19.25 5.74 5.04
CA ILE A 121 -19.10 4.47 5.77
C ILE A 121 -17.81 3.74 5.37
N PRO A 122 -17.18 3.00 6.31
CA PRO A 122 -16.05 2.15 6.00
C PRO A 122 -16.42 1.09 4.95
N VAL A 123 -15.45 0.75 4.11
CA VAL A 123 -15.60 -0.27 3.08
C VAL A 123 -14.75 -1.48 3.40
N ARG A 124 -15.11 -2.63 2.83
CA ARG A 124 -14.37 -3.88 3.04
C ARG A 124 -13.65 -4.24 1.72
N PRO A 125 -12.34 -3.98 1.62
CA PRO A 125 -11.54 -4.51 0.51
C PRO A 125 -11.65 -6.04 0.44
N GLU A 126 -11.42 -6.59 -0.75
CA GLU A 126 -11.15 -8.01 -0.88
C GLU A 126 -9.89 -8.39 -0.12
N MET A 127 -9.91 -9.58 0.47
CA MET A 127 -8.75 -10.26 1.03
C MET A 127 -8.82 -11.72 0.63
N ASN A 128 -7.74 -12.46 0.84
CA ASN A 128 -7.71 -13.91 0.60
C ASN A 128 -8.90 -14.60 1.31
N LEU A 129 -9.59 -15.48 0.57
CA LEU A 129 -10.85 -16.09 1.04
C LEU A 129 -10.66 -16.95 2.30
N GLU A 130 -9.53 -17.64 2.44
CA GLU A 130 -9.23 -18.42 3.64
C GLU A 130 -9.16 -17.51 4.87
N ALA A 131 -8.42 -16.39 4.78
CA ALA A 131 -8.34 -15.39 5.84
C ALA A 131 -9.69 -14.69 6.09
N ALA A 132 -10.47 -14.43 5.04
CA ALA A 132 -11.78 -13.80 5.13
C ALA A 132 -12.79 -14.69 5.89
N LEU A 133 -12.74 -16.00 5.62
CA LEU A 133 -13.61 -17.01 6.19
C LEU A 133 -13.03 -17.63 7.47
N GLN A 134 -11.96 -17.10 8.06
CA GLN A 134 -11.49 -17.62 9.36
C GLN A 134 -12.59 -17.47 10.43
N PRO A 135 -12.89 -18.53 11.21
CA PRO A 135 -13.85 -18.44 12.30
C PRO A 135 -13.29 -17.53 13.39
N ARG A 136 -14.11 -16.59 13.86
CA ARG A 136 -13.72 -15.64 14.90
C ARG A 136 -14.74 -15.67 16.03
N GLN A 137 -14.24 -15.78 17.25
CA GLN A 137 -15.06 -15.66 18.45
C GLN A 137 -14.84 -14.27 19.07
N VAL A 138 -15.93 -13.60 19.42
CA VAL A 138 -15.93 -12.28 20.06
C VAL A 138 -16.90 -12.33 21.23
N MET A 139 -16.38 -12.21 22.45
CA MET A 139 -17.20 -12.09 23.67
C MET A 139 -18.27 -13.19 23.83
N GLY A 140 -17.89 -14.45 23.59
CA GLY A 140 -18.80 -15.60 23.71
C GLY A 140 -19.74 -15.81 22.50
N THR A 141 -19.61 -15.01 21.44
CA THR A 141 -20.38 -15.18 20.20
C THR A 141 -19.47 -15.39 18.99
N PHE A 142 -20.04 -15.79 17.85
CA PHE A 142 -19.36 -15.85 16.57
C PHE A 142 -19.42 -14.49 15.89
N ALA A 143 -18.29 -14.01 15.38
CA ALA A 143 -18.28 -12.85 14.51
C ALA A 143 -18.49 -13.29 13.06
N GLU A 144 -19.24 -12.47 12.31
CA GLU A 144 -19.50 -12.70 10.90
C GLU A 144 -18.20 -12.84 10.09
N ALA A 145 -18.24 -13.68 9.07
CA ALA A 145 -17.22 -13.79 8.05
C ALA A 145 -16.92 -12.43 7.43
N TRP A 146 -15.68 -12.21 7.02
CA TRP A 146 -15.36 -11.03 6.24
C TRP A 146 -15.96 -11.17 4.85
N GLN A 147 -16.91 -10.29 4.54
CA GLN A 147 -17.51 -10.19 3.22
C GLN A 147 -17.04 -8.87 2.56
N PRO A 148 -16.38 -8.90 1.39
CA PRO A 148 -15.93 -7.68 0.72
C PRO A 148 -17.14 -6.84 0.30
N SER A 149 -16.99 -5.52 0.18
CA SER A 149 -18.06 -4.69 -0.39
C SER A 149 -18.36 -5.15 -1.83
N PRO A 150 -19.64 -5.30 -2.22
CA PRO A 150 -20.03 -6.05 -3.43
C PRO A 150 -19.53 -5.41 -4.73
N LEU A 151 -19.48 -4.07 -4.78
CA LEU A 151 -19.13 -3.35 -6.00
C LEU A 151 -17.67 -2.88 -6.01
N PRO A 152 -16.95 -2.94 -7.16
CA PRO A 152 -15.59 -2.44 -7.30
C PRO A 152 -15.42 -1.01 -6.79
N GLU A 153 -16.32 -0.11 -7.20
CA GLU A 153 -16.33 1.30 -6.79
C GLU A 153 -16.40 1.50 -5.27
N GLN A 154 -17.01 0.56 -4.54
CA GLN A 154 -17.09 0.62 -3.08
C GLN A 154 -15.79 0.12 -2.45
N ARG A 155 -15.23 -0.99 -2.93
CA ARG A 155 -14.06 -1.63 -2.30
C ARG A 155 -12.72 -1.03 -2.72
N HIS A 156 -12.65 -0.33 -3.85
CA HIS A 156 -11.44 0.34 -4.37
C HIS A 156 -11.24 1.76 -3.83
N ARG A 157 -11.75 2.06 -2.64
CA ARG A 157 -11.47 3.33 -1.97
C ARG A 157 -10.07 3.35 -1.37
N ARG A 158 -9.58 4.55 -1.10
CA ARG A 158 -8.35 4.79 -0.34
C ARG A 158 -8.33 3.96 0.94
N SER A 159 -7.18 3.38 1.25
CA SER A 159 -7.01 2.43 2.37
C SER A 159 -7.33 3.04 3.74
N ILE A 160 -7.34 4.37 3.87
CA ILE A 160 -7.82 5.10 5.06
C ILE A 160 -9.31 4.88 5.35
N TYR A 161 -10.11 4.52 4.34
CA TYR A 161 -11.55 4.22 4.47
C TYR A 161 -11.82 2.71 4.58
N ALA A 162 -10.78 1.87 4.56
CA ALA A 162 -10.95 0.43 4.77
C ALA A 162 -11.30 0.14 6.23
N LEU A 163 -12.28 -0.73 6.45
CA LEU A 163 -12.67 -1.20 7.77
C LEU A 163 -11.48 -1.91 8.44
N ARG A 164 -11.22 -1.57 9.71
CA ARG A 164 -10.19 -2.22 10.54
C ARG A 164 -10.85 -2.99 11.67
N LEU A 165 -10.62 -4.30 11.68
CA LEU A 165 -11.07 -5.19 12.76
C LEU A 165 -9.85 -5.67 13.54
N ARG A 166 -9.92 -5.61 14.87
CA ARG A 166 -8.80 -6.00 15.75
C ARG A 166 -8.39 -7.46 15.56
N GLY A 167 -9.37 -8.36 15.52
CA GLY A 167 -9.16 -9.81 15.39
C GLY A 167 -9.12 -10.33 13.95
N GLN A 168 -9.07 -9.47 12.94
CA GLN A 168 -8.99 -9.90 11.54
C GLN A 168 -8.17 -8.88 10.74
N ARG A 169 -6.89 -9.20 10.56
CA ARG A 169 -5.96 -8.39 9.77
C ARG A 169 -5.95 -8.87 8.33
N ASP A 170 -5.73 -7.93 7.43
CA ASP A 170 -5.52 -8.21 6.02
C ASP A 170 -4.11 -8.81 5.85
N PRO A 171 -3.97 -10.06 5.35
CA PRO A 171 -2.67 -10.70 5.20
C PRO A 171 -1.70 -9.95 4.30
N PHE A 172 -2.20 -9.30 3.24
CA PHE A 172 -1.36 -8.49 2.35
C PHE A 172 -0.75 -7.34 3.15
N GLN A 173 -1.58 -6.62 3.89
CA GLN A 173 -1.11 -5.45 4.65
C GLN A 173 -0.18 -5.84 5.79
N GLU A 174 -0.42 -6.98 6.44
CA GLU A 174 0.46 -7.53 7.44
C GLU A 174 1.85 -7.87 6.90
N VAL A 175 1.94 -8.48 5.71
CA VAL A 175 3.22 -8.78 5.04
C VAL A 175 4.03 -7.50 4.77
N PHE A 176 3.36 -6.38 4.51
CA PHE A 176 3.98 -5.05 4.33
C PHE A 176 4.03 -4.21 5.63
N ASN A 177 4.10 -4.89 6.78
CA ASN A 177 4.30 -4.30 8.11
C ASN A 177 3.22 -3.28 8.54
N ALA A 178 1.97 -3.43 8.09
CA ALA A 178 0.88 -2.65 8.66
C ALA A 178 0.80 -2.92 10.19
N PRO A 179 0.80 -1.89 11.04
CA PRO A 179 0.84 -2.06 12.48
C PRO A 179 -0.42 -2.75 12.99
N SER A 180 -0.27 -3.51 14.07
CA SER A 180 -1.43 -4.09 14.74
C SER A 180 -2.34 -2.98 15.30
N PRO A 181 -3.67 -3.11 15.21
CA PRO A 181 -4.62 -2.21 15.85
C PRO A 181 -4.65 -2.29 17.39
N ASP A 182 -3.80 -3.12 18.01
CA ASP A 182 -3.72 -3.28 19.47
C ASP A 182 -2.94 -2.17 20.17
N LEU A 183 -1.96 -1.58 19.49
CA LEU A 183 -1.03 -0.61 20.06
C LEU A 183 -0.92 0.64 19.19
N SER A 184 -0.63 1.77 19.82
CA SER A 184 -0.27 2.99 19.09
C SER A 184 1.11 2.81 18.44
N CYS A 185 1.19 2.97 17.13
CA CYS A 185 2.44 2.95 16.37
C CYS A 185 3.03 4.38 16.28
N GLU A 186 4.21 4.60 16.85
CA GLU A 186 4.94 5.87 16.74
C GLU A 186 5.72 6.03 15.43
N ALA A 187 6.22 4.92 14.88
CA ALA A 187 7.06 4.86 13.69
C ALA A 187 6.73 3.57 12.92
N ARG A 188 6.60 3.68 11.60
CA ARG A 188 6.40 2.51 10.74
C ARG A 188 7.75 1.83 10.48
N GLU A 189 7.76 0.52 10.60
CA GLU A 189 8.93 -0.29 10.24
C GLU A 189 8.84 -0.70 8.77
N ALA A 190 9.91 -0.42 8.02
CA ALA A 190 10.06 -0.91 6.66
C ALA A 190 11.12 -2.03 6.66
N SER A 191 10.77 -3.17 6.09
CA SER A 191 11.66 -4.34 6.01
C SER A 191 11.74 -4.79 4.56
N THR A 192 12.91 -5.13 4.03
CA THR A 192 13.10 -5.61 2.65
C THR A 192 13.36 -7.10 2.68
N VAL A 193 12.30 -7.88 2.92
CA VAL A 193 12.40 -9.33 3.09
C VAL A 193 11.84 -10.04 1.86
N THR A 194 12.48 -11.15 1.49
CA THR A 194 12.09 -11.97 0.34
C THR A 194 10.60 -12.36 0.32
N PRO A 195 9.94 -12.69 1.46
CA PRO A 195 8.51 -12.99 1.48
C PRO A 195 7.61 -11.88 0.89
N GLN A 196 7.97 -10.60 1.04
CA GLN A 196 7.18 -9.50 0.48
C GLN A 196 7.21 -9.47 -1.05
N VAL A 197 8.37 -9.77 -1.64
CA VAL A 197 8.53 -9.85 -3.10
C VAL A 197 7.70 -11.02 -3.65
N PHE A 198 7.74 -12.17 -2.96
CA PHE A 198 6.90 -13.31 -3.33
C PHE A 198 5.42 -13.04 -3.11
N ALA A 199 5.03 -12.32 -2.07
CA ALA A 199 3.65 -11.92 -1.86
C ALA A 199 3.14 -11.05 -3.02
N MET A 200 3.93 -10.10 -3.53
CA MET A 200 3.56 -9.32 -4.71
C MET A 200 3.36 -10.21 -5.94
N PHE A 201 4.28 -11.14 -6.24
CA PHE A 201 4.20 -11.97 -7.43
C PHE A 201 3.10 -13.05 -7.38
N ASN A 202 2.77 -13.56 -6.19
CA ASN A 202 1.84 -14.68 -6.04
C ASN A 202 0.46 -14.27 -5.50
N SER A 203 0.26 -13.00 -5.14
CA SER A 203 -1.04 -12.51 -4.68
C SER A 203 -1.99 -12.29 -5.86
N GLU A 204 -3.20 -12.84 -5.73
CA GLU A 204 -4.31 -12.56 -6.65
C GLU A 204 -4.63 -11.06 -6.72
N ILE A 205 -4.56 -10.35 -5.58
CA ILE A 205 -4.82 -8.91 -5.52
C ILE A 205 -3.82 -8.16 -6.41
N SER A 206 -2.53 -8.45 -6.28
CA SER A 206 -1.49 -7.81 -7.10
C SER A 206 -1.66 -8.12 -8.59
N PHE A 207 -2.01 -9.36 -8.92
CA PHE A 207 -2.24 -9.75 -10.31
C PHE A 207 -3.49 -9.08 -10.90
N ASP A 208 -4.59 -9.01 -10.15
CA ASP A 208 -5.80 -8.30 -10.58
C ASP A 208 -5.49 -6.82 -10.85
N ARG A 209 -4.68 -6.17 -10.00
CA ARG A 209 -4.20 -4.78 -10.23
C ARG A 209 -3.34 -4.66 -11.48
N ALA A 210 -2.44 -5.62 -11.72
CA ALA A 210 -1.65 -5.66 -12.94
C ALA A 210 -2.51 -5.86 -14.20
N LEU A 211 -3.56 -6.69 -14.12
CA LEU A 211 -4.49 -6.95 -15.20
C LEU A 211 -5.36 -5.74 -15.54
N ALA A 212 -5.91 -5.08 -14.54
CA ALA A 212 -6.64 -3.82 -14.73
C ALA A 212 -5.74 -2.71 -15.28
N PHE A 213 -4.49 -2.62 -14.81
CA PHE A 213 -3.51 -1.67 -15.35
C PHE A 213 -3.20 -1.93 -16.82
N ALA A 214 -2.95 -3.19 -17.19
CA ALA A 214 -2.76 -3.60 -18.58
C ALA A 214 -3.98 -3.27 -19.45
N HIS A 215 -5.19 -3.50 -18.94
CA HIS A 215 -6.44 -3.21 -19.63
C HIS A 215 -6.60 -1.71 -19.90
N ARG A 216 -6.38 -0.86 -18.87
CA ARG A 216 -6.36 0.60 -19.00
C ARG A 216 -5.36 1.08 -20.06
N LEU A 217 -4.16 0.50 -20.08
CA LEU A 217 -3.12 0.86 -21.03
C LEU A 217 -3.47 0.48 -22.47
N GLN A 218 -4.11 -0.68 -22.68
CA GLN A 218 -4.59 -1.10 -23.99
C GLN A 218 -5.74 -0.23 -24.50
N GLN A 219 -6.69 0.14 -23.63
CA GLN A 219 -7.78 1.05 -23.98
C GLN A 219 -7.30 2.43 -24.46
N SER A 220 -6.11 2.84 -24.02
CA SER A 220 -5.50 4.11 -24.44
C SER A 220 -4.94 4.05 -25.88
N GLY A 221 -4.93 2.89 -26.54
CA GLY A 221 -4.53 2.70 -27.95
C GLY A 221 -3.05 2.97 -28.25
N GLY A 222 -2.57 2.67 -29.46
CA GLY A 222 -1.18 2.91 -29.88
C GLY A 222 -0.32 1.64 -30.00
N SER A 223 0.96 1.81 -30.33
CA SER A 223 1.89 0.70 -30.52
C SER A 223 2.29 0.04 -29.19
N ARG A 224 2.86 -1.17 -29.25
CA ARG A 224 3.32 -1.88 -28.05
C ARG A 224 4.39 -1.08 -27.30
N GLU A 225 5.26 -0.39 -28.02
CA GLU A 225 6.29 0.49 -27.47
C GLU A 225 5.67 1.66 -26.71
N GLN A 226 4.65 2.30 -27.29
CA GLN A 226 3.92 3.40 -26.65
C GLN A 226 3.16 2.95 -25.40
N ILE A 227 2.62 1.73 -25.42
CA ILE A 227 1.96 1.12 -24.26
C ILE A 227 2.95 0.92 -23.11
N VAL A 228 4.12 0.35 -23.38
CA VAL A 228 5.17 0.15 -22.37
C VAL A 228 5.69 1.49 -21.86
N ASP A 229 5.90 2.48 -22.73
CA ASP A 229 6.36 3.79 -22.28
C ASP A 229 5.35 4.48 -21.35
N ARG A 230 4.05 4.41 -21.67
CA ARG A 230 2.98 4.90 -20.77
C ARG A 230 2.92 4.13 -19.46
N MET A 231 3.20 2.83 -19.47
CA MET A 231 3.29 2.04 -18.24
C MET A 231 4.35 2.62 -17.30
N PHE A 232 5.53 2.96 -17.82
CA PHE A 232 6.62 3.57 -17.05
C PHE A 232 6.28 5.00 -16.60
N GLN A 233 5.62 5.79 -17.46
CA GLN A 233 5.20 7.15 -17.10
C GLN A 233 4.17 7.14 -15.95
N GLN A 234 3.21 6.22 -15.99
CA GLN A 234 2.17 6.12 -14.96
C GLN A 234 2.69 5.49 -13.66
N ALA A 235 3.58 4.50 -13.74
CA ALA A 235 4.11 3.80 -12.57
C ALA A 235 5.29 4.54 -11.91
N TYR A 236 6.21 5.10 -12.70
CA TYR A 236 7.48 5.67 -12.22
C TYR A 236 7.64 7.17 -12.47
N GLY A 237 6.74 7.79 -13.25
CA GLY A 237 6.84 9.22 -13.60
C GLY A 237 7.93 9.55 -14.63
N ARG A 238 8.47 8.55 -15.34
CA ARG A 238 9.49 8.73 -16.40
C ARG A 238 9.25 7.81 -17.60
N ALA A 239 9.92 8.10 -18.71
CA ALA A 239 9.93 7.22 -19.88
C ALA A 239 10.76 5.94 -19.64
N ALA A 240 10.46 4.88 -20.40
CA ALA A 240 11.22 3.63 -20.38
C ALA A 240 12.59 3.82 -21.04
N ARG A 241 13.66 3.32 -20.42
CA ARG A 241 14.99 3.29 -21.05
C ARG A 241 15.00 2.25 -22.19
N PRO A 242 15.86 2.40 -23.22
CA PRO A 242 15.87 1.48 -24.36
C PRO A 242 16.00 -0.01 -23.98
N ALA A 243 16.83 -0.32 -22.98
CA ALA A 243 17.00 -1.68 -22.49
C ALA A 243 15.75 -2.21 -21.74
N GLU A 244 15.07 -1.35 -20.97
CA GLU A 244 13.84 -1.71 -20.25
C GLU A 244 12.71 -1.95 -21.24
N LEU A 245 12.58 -1.07 -22.24
CA LEU A 245 11.60 -1.20 -23.31
C LEU A 245 11.76 -2.54 -24.05
N ALA A 246 12.99 -2.86 -24.47
CA ALA A 246 13.29 -4.11 -25.15
C ALA A 246 12.93 -5.34 -24.28
N ALA A 247 13.32 -5.34 -23.00
CA ALA A 247 13.03 -6.43 -22.07
C ALA A 247 11.52 -6.61 -21.82
N CYS A 248 10.76 -5.51 -21.67
CA CYS A 248 9.31 -5.57 -21.50
C CYS A 248 8.60 -6.10 -22.75
N LEU A 249 9.04 -5.72 -23.95
CA LEU A 249 8.45 -6.21 -25.20
C LEU A 249 8.75 -7.69 -25.44
N GLU A 250 9.98 -8.13 -25.13
CA GLU A 250 10.35 -9.55 -25.16
C GLU A 250 9.49 -10.35 -24.16
N HIS A 251 9.42 -9.87 -22.92
CA HIS A 251 8.65 -10.54 -21.87
C HIS A 251 7.15 -10.62 -22.23
N TRP A 252 6.56 -9.52 -22.71
CA TRP A 252 5.17 -9.51 -23.16
C TRP A 252 4.93 -10.54 -24.27
N THR A 253 5.82 -10.63 -25.26
CA THR A 253 5.69 -11.61 -26.35
C THR A 253 5.76 -13.05 -25.81
N LYS A 254 6.72 -13.33 -24.93
CA LYS A 254 6.90 -14.65 -24.31
C LYS A 254 5.70 -15.05 -23.45
N MET A 255 5.17 -14.13 -22.65
CA MET A 255 4.02 -14.40 -21.79
C MET A 255 2.74 -14.55 -22.59
N THR A 256 2.54 -13.77 -23.66
CA THR A 256 1.39 -13.95 -24.58
C THR A 256 1.36 -15.37 -25.14
N ALA A 257 2.47 -15.86 -25.69
CA ALA A 257 2.57 -17.22 -26.22
C ALA A 257 2.35 -18.32 -25.16
N ARG A 258 2.70 -18.04 -23.89
CA ARG A 258 2.40 -18.94 -22.77
C ARG A 258 0.89 -18.95 -22.47
N HIS A 259 0.27 -17.77 -22.37
CA HIS A 259 -1.14 -17.62 -22.03
C HIS A 259 -2.11 -18.07 -23.13
N GLU A 260 -1.66 -18.22 -24.37
CA GLU A 260 -2.42 -18.89 -25.44
C GLU A 260 -2.67 -20.39 -25.15
N ARG A 261 -1.79 -21.01 -24.34
CA ARG A 261 -1.86 -22.44 -24.00
C ARG A 261 -2.54 -22.70 -22.66
N LEU A 262 -2.75 -21.65 -21.87
CA LEU A 262 -3.36 -21.72 -20.55
C LEU A 262 -4.86 -21.47 -20.65
N LYS A 263 -5.62 -22.18 -19.81
CA LYS A 263 -7.05 -21.96 -19.61
C LYS A 263 -7.26 -21.46 -18.19
N PHE A 264 -8.15 -20.49 -18.04
CA PHE A 264 -8.51 -19.90 -16.75
C PHE A 264 -10.01 -20.04 -16.58
N ASP A 265 -10.41 -20.69 -15.50
CA ASP A 265 -11.82 -20.81 -15.15
C ASP A 265 -12.26 -19.56 -14.36
N PRO A 266 -13.50 -19.07 -14.55
CA PRO A 266 -14.04 -18.00 -13.73
C PRO A 266 -14.05 -18.38 -12.25
N PRO A 267 -13.75 -17.44 -11.34
CA PRO A 267 -13.79 -17.73 -9.90
C PRO A 267 -15.21 -18.04 -9.45
N VAL A 268 -15.32 -18.97 -8.50
CA VAL A 268 -16.58 -19.34 -7.85
C VAL A 268 -16.60 -18.73 -6.45
N TYR A 269 -17.61 -17.91 -6.18
CA TYR A 269 -17.78 -17.25 -4.89
C TYR A 269 -18.76 -18.05 -4.00
N PRO A 270 -18.36 -18.40 -2.76
CA PRO A 270 -19.22 -19.17 -1.88
C PRO A 270 -20.41 -18.31 -1.41
N ARG A 271 -21.59 -18.92 -1.34
CA ARG A 271 -22.80 -18.27 -0.80
C ARG A 271 -23.10 -18.64 0.64
N GLU A 272 -22.41 -19.65 1.16
CA GLU A 272 -22.51 -20.10 2.53
C GLU A 272 -21.19 -20.70 2.98
N VAL A 273 -20.93 -20.68 4.28
CA VAL A 273 -19.82 -21.39 4.90
C VAL A 273 -20.34 -22.19 6.10
N VAL A 274 -19.99 -23.46 6.18
CA VAL A 274 -20.33 -24.30 7.33
C VAL A 274 -19.32 -24.03 8.45
N ARG A 275 -19.83 -23.67 9.63
CA ARG A 275 -19.04 -23.43 10.85
C ARG A 275 -19.15 -24.63 11.77
N GLU A 276 -18.03 -24.96 12.42
CA GLU A 276 -17.99 -25.89 13.56
C GLU A 276 -17.67 -25.08 14.81
N ALA A 277 -18.41 -25.36 15.88
CA ALA A 277 -18.31 -24.68 17.15
C ALA A 277 -18.47 -25.67 18.31
N VAL A 278 -18.03 -25.24 19.50
CA VAL A 278 -18.21 -25.98 20.75
C VAL A 278 -19.08 -25.13 21.66
N GLU A 279 -20.17 -25.69 22.19
CA GLU A 279 -21.02 -25.02 23.16
C GLU A 279 -20.28 -24.91 24.51
N GLU A 280 -20.32 -23.72 25.11
CA GLU A 280 -19.43 -23.32 26.20
C GLU A 280 -19.67 -24.10 27.51
N ASN A 281 -20.92 -24.45 27.80
CA ASN A 281 -21.29 -25.07 29.09
C ASN A 281 -21.23 -26.61 29.07
N THR A 282 -21.54 -27.21 27.93
CA THR A 282 -21.67 -28.66 27.73
C THR A 282 -20.44 -29.25 27.07
N GLY A 283 -19.67 -28.45 26.31
CA GLY A 283 -18.56 -28.94 25.50
C GLY A 283 -19.01 -29.70 24.24
N GLU A 284 -20.31 -29.70 23.93
CA GLU A 284 -20.83 -30.38 22.74
C GLU A 284 -20.50 -29.61 21.47
N LYS A 285 -20.07 -30.33 20.43
CA LYS A 285 -19.81 -29.77 19.11
C LYS A 285 -21.12 -29.58 18.36
N PHE A 286 -21.29 -28.42 17.73
CA PHE A 286 -22.39 -28.16 16.83
C PHE A 286 -21.89 -27.51 15.54
N THR A 287 -22.71 -27.59 14.50
CA THR A 287 -22.44 -26.94 13.21
C THR A 287 -23.60 -26.07 12.80
N PHE A 288 -23.30 -24.99 12.08
CA PHE A 288 -24.31 -24.12 11.49
C PHE A 288 -23.81 -23.57 10.16
N ALA A 289 -24.73 -23.32 9.23
CA ALA A 289 -24.41 -22.66 7.97
C ALA A 289 -24.52 -21.13 8.17
N GLU A 290 -23.44 -20.42 7.89
CA GLU A 290 -23.41 -18.97 7.86
C GLU A 290 -23.64 -18.49 6.41
N PRO A 291 -24.73 -17.76 6.11
CA PRO A 291 -24.97 -17.21 4.78
C PRO A 291 -23.99 -16.08 4.47
N LEU A 292 -23.44 -16.09 3.26
CA LEU A 292 -22.57 -15.05 2.74
C LEU A 292 -23.34 -14.19 1.72
N GLU A 293 -24.32 -13.45 2.23
CA GLU A 293 -25.32 -12.71 1.44
C GLU A 293 -24.69 -11.74 0.43
N VAL A 294 -23.54 -11.15 0.76
CA VAL A 294 -22.90 -10.15 -0.11
C VAL A 294 -22.43 -10.76 -1.43
N TYR A 295 -22.12 -12.06 -1.48
CA TYR A 295 -21.75 -12.73 -2.72
C TYR A 295 -22.93 -12.96 -3.68
N ALA A 296 -24.16 -12.65 -3.29
CA ALA A 296 -25.30 -12.64 -4.21
C ALA A 296 -25.20 -11.50 -5.23
N ASP A 297 -24.74 -10.32 -4.79
CA ASP A 297 -24.62 -9.10 -5.59
C ASP A 297 -23.16 -8.72 -5.90
N PHE A 298 -22.23 -9.65 -5.65
CA PHE A 298 -20.80 -9.39 -5.80
C PHE A 298 -20.40 -9.30 -7.28
N VAL A 299 -19.77 -8.19 -7.65
CA VAL A 299 -19.23 -7.95 -8.98
C VAL A 299 -17.71 -8.10 -8.93
N PRO A 300 -17.12 -9.16 -9.50
CA PRO A 300 -15.67 -9.36 -9.46
C PRO A 300 -14.93 -8.28 -10.25
N ASP A 301 -13.68 -8.03 -9.87
CA ASP A 301 -12.74 -7.29 -10.72
C ASP A 301 -12.43 -8.08 -11.99
N LEU A 302 -11.83 -7.43 -12.99
CA LEU A 302 -11.37 -8.10 -14.20
C LEU A 302 -10.49 -9.30 -13.83
N LYS A 303 -10.90 -10.51 -14.24
CA LYS A 303 -10.18 -11.75 -13.94
C LYS A 303 -9.43 -12.29 -15.16
N PRO A 304 -8.47 -13.21 -14.97
CA PRO A 304 -7.71 -13.78 -16.08
C PRO A 304 -8.60 -14.50 -17.11
N ALA A 305 -9.76 -15.02 -16.70
CA ALA A 305 -10.74 -15.66 -17.56
C ALA A 305 -11.44 -14.68 -18.53
N ASP A 306 -11.54 -13.40 -18.16
CA ASP A 306 -12.22 -12.36 -18.95
C ASP A 306 -11.28 -11.70 -19.99
N ALA A 307 -9.97 -11.90 -19.83
CA ALA A 307 -8.95 -11.29 -20.67
C ALA A 307 -8.51 -12.21 -21.82
N ASP A 308 -8.01 -11.64 -22.92
CA ASP A 308 -7.32 -12.43 -23.95
C ASP A 308 -5.85 -12.73 -23.55
N ALA A 309 -5.17 -13.56 -24.33
CA ALA A 309 -3.78 -13.93 -24.03
C ALA A 309 -2.81 -12.74 -24.11
N ALA A 310 -3.09 -11.76 -24.97
CA ALA A 310 -2.25 -10.58 -25.14
C ALA A 310 -2.34 -9.63 -23.95
N LEU A 311 -3.56 -9.42 -23.43
CA LEU A 311 -3.83 -8.65 -22.22
C LEU A 311 -3.23 -9.33 -20.98
N ARG A 312 -3.41 -10.65 -20.82
CA ARG A 312 -2.74 -11.41 -19.76
C ARG A 312 -1.21 -11.31 -19.85
N GLY A 313 -0.65 -11.41 -21.06
CA GLY A 313 0.78 -11.24 -21.29
C GLY A 313 1.30 -9.85 -20.92
N LEU A 314 0.50 -8.79 -21.13
CA LEU A 314 0.83 -7.44 -20.69
C LEU A 314 0.69 -7.28 -19.17
N ALA A 315 -0.29 -7.94 -18.55
CA ALA A 315 -0.48 -7.95 -17.11
C ALA A 315 0.75 -8.53 -16.39
N GLU A 316 1.40 -9.56 -16.93
CA GLU A 316 2.66 -10.09 -16.39
C GLU A 316 3.80 -9.05 -16.40
N VAL A 317 3.89 -8.22 -17.45
CA VAL A 317 4.83 -7.07 -17.46
C VAL A 317 4.45 -6.07 -16.37
N GLY A 318 3.16 -5.75 -16.25
CA GLY A 318 2.63 -4.90 -15.21
C GLY A 318 2.96 -5.41 -13.80
N LEU A 319 2.86 -6.71 -13.57
CA LEU A 319 3.18 -7.34 -12.29
C LEU A 319 4.64 -7.14 -11.90
N VAL A 320 5.57 -7.28 -12.86
CA VAL A 320 6.99 -7.00 -12.64
C VAL A 320 7.22 -5.52 -12.32
N VAL A 321 6.54 -4.62 -13.03
CA VAL A 321 6.61 -3.18 -12.79
C VAL A 321 6.13 -2.82 -11.38
N LEU A 322 4.97 -3.34 -10.97
CA LEU A 322 4.40 -3.13 -9.63
C LEU A 322 5.23 -3.72 -8.50
N ASN A 323 6.11 -4.70 -8.79
CA ASN A 323 7.01 -5.31 -7.81
C ASN A 323 8.44 -4.74 -7.84
N SER A 324 8.69 -3.70 -8.64
CA SER A 324 10.02 -3.10 -8.72
C SER A 324 10.31 -2.19 -7.53
N ASN A 325 11.60 -2.00 -7.23
CA ASN A 325 12.03 -0.99 -6.25
C ASN A 325 11.56 0.42 -6.64
N GLU A 326 11.48 0.71 -7.93
CA GLU A 326 11.07 2.02 -8.41
C GLU A 326 9.58 2.31 -8.16
N PHE A 327 8.74 1.26 -8.11
CA PHE A 327 7.34 1.39 -7.73
C PHE A 327 7.14 1.51 -6.22
N VAL A 328 7.88 0.71 -5.44
CA VAL A 328 7.62 0.58 -4.00
C VAL A 328 8.36 1.63 -3.15
N TYR A 329 9.12 2.54 -3.77
CA TYR A 329 9.81 3.64 -3.08
C TYR A 329 9.37 5.01 -3.60
N VAL A 330 9.32 5.97 -2.67
CA VAL A 330 9.22 7.40 -2.95
C VAL A 330 10.64 7.95 -3.03
N TYR A 331 10.97 8.57 -4.17
CA TYR A 331 12.24 9.24 -4.45
C TYR A 331 12.08 10.76 -4.44
#